data_AF-A0A6A4GE33-F1
#
_entry.id   AF-A0A6A4GE33-F1
#
_cell.length_a   1.000
_cell.length_b   1.000
_cell.length_c   1.000
_cell.angle_alpha   90.00
_cell.angle_beta   90.00
_cell.angle_gamma   90.00
#
_symmetry.space_group_name_H-M   'P 1'
#
loop_
_entity.id
_entity.type
_entity.pdbx_description
1 polymer ?
#
loop_
_entity_poly.entity_id
_entity_poly.type
_entity_poly.pdbx_seq_one_letter_code
_entity_poly.pdbx_strand_id
1 'polypeptide(L)' 'RWSILPALTINGYIALRVVEDSVDSTELYDFVLNDLLPKMNPWPALRSVLVLDNCNTHKSEALRLAVE' A
#
# COMPACT_ATOMS: atom_id res chain seq x y z
N ARG A 1 20.25 3.34 5.68
CA ARG A 1 19.78 3.61 4.28
C ARG A 1 18.32 4.06 4.39
N TRP A 2 17.72 4.71 3.39
CA TRP A 2 16.30 5.06 3.47
C TRP A 2 15.54 4.45 2.30
N SER A 3 14.36 3.90 2.59
CA SER A 3 13.41 3.43 1.59
C SER A 3 12.20 4.36 1.54
N ILE A 4 11.65 4.53 0.35
CA ILE A 4 10.45 5.32 0.12
C ILE A 4 9.36 4.35 -0.32
N LEU A 5 8.21 4.42 0.35
CA LEU A 5 7.02 3.63 0.04
C LEU A 5 5.91 4.58 -0.44
N PRO A 6 5.82 4.85 -1.76
CA PRO A 6 4.78 5.70 -2.32
C PRO A 6 3.57 4.88 -2.77
N ALA A 7 2.37 5.43 -2.59
CA ALA A 7 1.17 4.99 -3.30
C ALA A 7 0.81 6.02 -4.37
N LEU A 8 0.77 5.57 -5.62
CA LEU A 8 0.59 6.42 -6.79
C LEU A 8 -0.77 6.19 -7.45
N THR A 9 -1.29 7.23 -8.07
CA THR A 9 -2.45 7.21 -8.97
C THR A 9 -2.05 7.86 -10.30
N ILE A 10 -2.93 7.77 -11.29
CA ILE A 10 -2.75 8.48 -12.58
C ILE A 10 -2.63 10.01 -12.43
N ASN A 11 -3.08 10.57 -11.30
CA ASN A 11 -3.04 12.00 -11.00
C ASN A 11 -1.92 12.39 -10.01
N GLY A 12 -0.98 11.48 -9.72
CA GLY A 12 0.11 11.70 -8.76
C GLY A 12 -0.01 10.85 -7.50
N TYR A 13 0.78 11.17 -6.48
CA TYR A 13 0.84 10.40 -5.23
C TYR A 13 -0.33 10.70 -4.30
N ILE A 14 -0.75 9.69 -3.52
CA ILE A 14 -1.85 9.81 -2.54
C ILE A 14 -1.42 9.45 -1.11
N ALA A 15 -0.35 8.66 -0.95
CA ALA A 15 0.27 8.36 0.32
C ALA A 15 1.78 8.18 0.11
N LEU A 16 2.56 8.47 1.16
CA LEU A 16 4.01 8.37 1.14
C LEU A 16 4.50 8.07 2.55
N ARG A 17 5.37 7.07 2.68
CA ARG A 17 6.08 6.78 3.93
C ARG A 17 7.57 6.67 3.66
N VAL A 18 8.38 7.27 4.52
CA VAL A 18 9.84 7.13 4.52
C VAL A 18 10.21 6.19 5.64
N VAL A 19 10.89 5.10 5.32
CA VAL A 19 11.24 4.03 6.25
C VAL A 19 12.76 3.95 6.33
N GLU A 20 13.29 3.87 7.55
CA GLU A 20 14.71 3.60 7.76
C GLU A 20 15.00 2.15 7.36
N ASP A 21 16.00 1.96 6.51
CA ASP A 21 16.37 0.69 5.88
C ASP A 21 15.27 0.04 5.02
N SER A 22 15.15 -1.29 5.02
CA SER A 22 14.27 -2.04 4.11
C SER A 22 12.84 -2.13 4.65
N VAL A 23 11.86 -2.17 3.75
CA VAL A 23 10.45 -2.41 4.09
C VAL A 23 10.18 -3.91 4.14
N ASP A 24 9.60 -4.39 5.23
CA ASP A 24 9.12 -5.76 5.37
C ASP A 24 7.59 -5.87 5.21
N SER A 25 7.06 -7.08 5.39
CA SER A 25 5.62 -7.34 5.24
C SER A 25 4.76 -6.62 6.28
N THR A 26 5.27 -6.43 7.50
CA THR A 26 4.55 -5.75 8.58
C THR A 26 4.44 -4.26 8.26
N GLU A 27 5.54 -3.68 7.77
CA GLU A 27 5.64 -2.25 7.54
C GLU A 27 4.82 -1.85 6.31
N LEU A 28 4.77 -2.73 5.31
CA LEU A 28 3.85 -2.60 4.19
C LEU A 28 2.39 -2.72 4.64
N TYR A 29 2.06 -3.72 5.44
CA TYR A 29 0.69 -3.93 5.90
C TYR A 29 0.18 -2.72 6.69
N ASP A 30 0.99 -2.20 7.62
CA ASP A 30 0.67 -1.01 8.38
C ASP A 30 0.50 0.23 7.49
N PHE A 31 1.37 0.41 6.48
CA PHE A 31 1.22 1.48 5.49
C PHE A 31 -0.09 1.36 4.71
N VAL A 32 -0.43 0.16 4.25
CA VAL A 32 -1.68 -0.05 3.50
C VAL A 32 -2.88 0.27 4.37
N LEU A 33 -2.90 -0.22 5.61
CA LEU A 33 -4.03 -0.08 6.52
C LEU A 33 -4.25 1.37 6.97
N ASN A 34 -3.17 2.06 7.34
CA ASN A 34 -3.25 3.35 8.01
C ASN A 34 -3.08 4.55 7.08
N ASP A 35 -2.26 4.43 6.02
CA ASP A 35 -1.98 5.56 5.12
C ASP A 35 -2.73 5.51 3.79
N LEU A 36 -3.00 4.30 3.27
CA LEU A 36 -3.55 4.11 1.92
C LEU A 36 -5.06 3.83 1.90
N LEU A 37 -5.53 2.80 2.61
CA LEU A 37 -6.94 2.39 2.61
C LEU A 37 -7.92 3.52 2.96
N PRO A 38 -7.64 4.43 3.91
CA PRO A 38 -8.53 5.57 4.19
C PRO A 38 -8.72 6.54 3.01
N LYS A 39 -7.89 6.43 1.96
CA LYS A 39 -7.92 7.26 0.75
C LYS A 39 -8.40 6.49 -0.49
N MET A 40 -8.70 5.20 -0.33
CA MET A 40 -9.29 4.34 -1.34
C MET A 40 -10.82 4.31 -1.19
N ASN A 41 -11.51 3.84 -2.23
CA ASN A 41 -12.95 3.63 -2.20
C ASN A 41 -13.29 2.18 -2.58
N PRO A 42 -14.47 1.66 -2.24
CA PRO A 42 -14.92 0.37 -2.74
C PRO A 42 -15.02 0.36 -4.28
N TRP A 43 -14.70 -0.77 -4.91
CA TRP A 43 -14.90 -0.96 -6.34
C TRP A 43 -16.39 -0.84 -6.72
N PRO A 44 -16.77 -0.14 -7.82
CA PRO A 44 -15.94 0.41 -8.90
C PRO A 44 -15.66 1.92 -8.81
N ALA A 45 -15.68 2.52 -7.61
CA ALA A 45 -15.45 3.96 -7.46
C ALA A 45 -14.00 4.37 -7.80
N LEU A 46 -13.72 5.68 -7.83
CA LEU A 46 -12.37 6.18 -8.08
C LEU A 46 -11.40 5.70 -6.98
N ARG A 47 -10.15 5.33 -7.33
CA ARG A 47 -9.12 4.82 -6.40
C ARG A 47 -9.56 3.55 -5.64
N SER A 48 -10.17 2.60 -6.36
CA SER A 48 -10.69 1.38 -5.77
C SER A 48 -9.88 0.12 -6.05
N VAL A 49 -8.86 0.20 -6.90
CA VAL A 49 -8.01 -0.94 -7.25
C VAL A 49 -6.61 -0.68 -6.74
N LEU A 50 -6.10 -1.59 -5.90
CA LEU A 50 -4.71 -1.63 -5.48
C LEU A 50 -3.91 -2.51 -6.44
N VAL A 51 -2.85 -1.96 -7.02
CA VAL A 51 -1.92 -2.69 -7.88
C VAL A 51 -0.55 -2.70 -7.22
N LEU A 52 0.01 -3.89 -7.02
CA LEU A 52 1.33 -4.12 -6.43
C LEU A 52 2.14 -5.06 -7.34
N ASP A 53 3.47 -5.01 -7.25
CA ASP A 53 4.31 -6.02 -7.89
C ASP A 53 4.26 -7.35 -7.11
N ASN A 54 4.75 -8.42 -7.73
CA ASN A 54 4.69 -9.78 -7.21
C ASN A 54 5.82 -10.08 -6.22
N CYS A 55 6.08 -9.18 -5.27
CA CYS A 55 7.06 -9.35 -4.21
C CYS A 55 6.54 -10.30 -3.11
N ASN A 56 7.43 -11.06 -2.45
CA ASN A 56 7.04 -11.99 -1.40
C ASN A 56 6.44 -11.28 -0.17
N THR A 57 6.88 -10.06 0.12
CA THR A 57 6.37 -9.25 1.24
C THR A 57 4.91 -8.83 1.05
N HIS A 58 4.39 -8.90 -0.18
CA HIS A 58 3.03 -8.47 -0.55
C HIS A 58 2.00 -9.61 -0.43
N LYS A 59 2.44 -10.82 -0.08
CA LYS A 59 1.63 -12.05 -0.13
C LYS A 59 1.03 -12.46 1.22
N SER A 60 0.89 -11.54 2.16
CA SER A 60 0.31 -11.86 3.47
C SER A 60 -1.21 -12.02 3.37
N GLU A 61 -1.75 -13.01 4.09
CA GLU A 61 -3.20 -13.24 4.16
C GLU A 61 -3.94 -12.05 4.80
N ALA A 62 -3.33 -11.43 5.82
CA ALA A 62 -3.88 -10.24 6.46
C ALA A 62 -4.01 -9.07 5.48
N LEU A 63 -3.02 -8.83 4.62
CA LEU A 63 -3.11 -7.78 3.60
C LEU A 63 -4.24 -8.06 2.63
N ARG A 64 -4.38 -9.32 2.19
CA ARG A 64 -5.47 -9.74 1.30
C ARG A 64 -6.85 -9.46 1.91
N LEU A 65 -7.07 -9.87 3.16
CA LEU A 65 -8.34 -9.64 3.87
C LEU A 65 -8.65 -8.15 4.13
N ALA A 66 -7.63 -7.30 4.15
CA ALA A 66 -7.82 -5.87 4.35
C ALA A 66 -8.24 -5.12 3.06
N VAL A 67 -7.95 -5.67 1.87
CA VAL A 67 -8.15 -5.00 0.58
C VAL A 67 -9.23 -5.67 -0.30
N GLU A 68 -9.53 -6.95 -0.08
CA GLU A 68 -10.61 -7.71 -0.72
C GLU A 68 -11.88 -7.72 0.14
#